data_AF-A0A4Z0EI64-F1
#
_entry.id   AF-A0A4Z0EI64-F1
#
_cell.length_a   1.000
_cell.length_b   1.000
_cell.length_c   1.000
_cell.angle_alpha   90.00
_cell.angle_beta   90.00
_cell.angle_gamma   90.00
#
_symmetry.space_group_name_H-M   'P 1'
#
loop_
_entity.id
_entity.type
_entity.pdbx_description
1 polymer ?
#
loop_
_entity_poly.entity_id
_entity_poly.type
_entity_poly.pdbx_seq_one_letter_code
_entity_poly.pdbx_strand_id
1 'polypeptide(L)' 'MLTSLAIFVKQRRKLLHLSQPDLAAKAGVGLRFVRELEQGKPTLQLDKVNAVLRLFGHELAPAPLDRSLLIA' A
#
# COMPACT_ATOMS: atom_id res chain seq x y z
N MET A 1 -9.80 9.83 2.26
CA MET A 1 -10.38 8.66 1.56
C MET A 1 -9.33 7.55 1.52
N LEU A 2 -9.73 6.30 1.71
CA LEU A 2 -8.83 5.16 1.54
C LEU A 2 -8.59 4.89 0.06
N THR A 3 -7.34 4.80 -0.36
CA THR A 3 -6.98 4.44 -1.75
C THR A 3 -7.11 2.94 -1.98
N SER A 4 -7.28 2.51 -3.24
CA SER A 4 -7.27 1.09 -3.61
C SER A 4 -6.01 0.39 -3.13
N LEU A 5 -4.86 1.07 -3.23
CA LEU A 5 -3.58 0.62 -2.71
C LEU A 5 -3.60 0.41 -1.18
N ALA A 6 -4.11 1.38 -0.41
CA ALA A 6 -4.18 1.28 1.05
C ALA A 6 -5.06 0.10 1.51
N ILE A 7 -6.20 -0.09 0.84
CA ILE A 7 -7.11 -1.21 1.09
C ILE A 7 -6.41 -2.54 0.78
N PHE A 8 -5.78 -2.65 -0.39
CA PHE A 8 -5.05 -3.85 -0.82
C PHE A 8 -3.97 -4.25 0.19
N VAL A 9 -3.10 -3.32 0.58
CA VAL A 9 -2.01 -3.57 1.54
C VAL A 9 -2.57 -4.04 2.87
N LYS A 10 -3.61 -3.36 3.39
CA LYS A 10 -4.24 -3.70 4.68
C LYS A 10 -4.90 -5.08 4.65
N GLN A 11 -5.55 -5.43 3.54
CA GLN A 11 -6.16 -6.76 3.35
C GLN A 11 -5.10 -7.86 3.29
N ARG A 12 -4.06 -7.70 2.46
CA ARG A 12 -2.95 -8.67 2.35
C ARG A 12 -2.25 -8.87 3.68
N ARG A 13 -1.98 -7.79 4.42
CA ARG A 13 -1.38 -7.87 5.75
C ARG A 13 -2.23 -8.71 6.72
N LYS A 14 -3.55 -8.46 6.75
CA LYS A 14 -4.48 -9.22 7.61
C LYS A 14 -4.57 -10.70 7.20
N LEU A 15 -4.60 -11.00 5.90
CA LEU A 15 -4.62 -12.38 5.39
C LEU A 15 -3.37 -13.17 5.79
N LEU A 16 -2.22 -12.51 5.90
CA LEU A 16 -0.97 -13.10 6.34
C LEU A 16 -0.78 -13.03 7.87
N HIS A 17 -1.79 -12.61 8.62
CA HIS A 17 -1.76 -12.47 10.08
C HIS A 17 -0.60 -11.60 10.62
N LEU A 18 -0.17 -10.60 9.84
CA LEU A 18 0.92 -9.70 10.24
C LEU A 18 0.38 -8.48 11.00
N SER A 19 1.05 -8.09 12.08
CA SER A 19 0.85 -6.77 12.67
C SER A 19 1.48 -5.67 11.79
N GLN A 20 1.14 -4.40 12.03
CA GLN A 20 1.78 -3.29 11.31
C GLN A 20 3.31 -3.22 11.56
N PRO A 21 3.81 -3.41 12.80
CA PRO A 21 5.24 -3.57 13.05
C PRO A 21 5.88 -4.73 12.28
N ASP A 22 5.22 -5.89 12.20
CA ASP A 22 5.77 -7.04 11.48
C ASP A 22 5.91 -6.77 9.98
N LEU A 23 4.89 -6.14 9.38
CA LEU A 23 4.94 -5.74 7.98
C LEU A 23 6.06 -4.73 7.73
N ALA A 24 6.21 -3.74 8.62
CA ALA A 24 7.25 -2.72 8.51
C ALA A 24 8.65 -3.36 8.55
N ALA A 25 8.88 -4.24 9.53
CA ALA A 25 10.15 -4.95 9.70
C ALA A 25 10.45 -5.85 8.48
N LYS A 26 9.49 -6.64 8.02
CA LYS A 26 9.67 -7.52 6.84
C LYS A 26 9.93 -6.74 5.56
N ALA A 27 9.32 -5.56 5.39
CA ALA A 27 9.48 -4.74 4.20
C ALA A 27 10.74 -3.84 4.25
N GLY A 28 11.45 -3.79 5.38
CA GLY A 28 12.58 -2.88 5.56
C GLY A 28 12.17 -1.40 5.54
N VAL A 29 10.97 -1.08 6.06
CA VAL A 29 10.44 0.29 6.11
C VAL A 29 10.08 0.67 7.55
N GLY A 30 10.00 1.97 7.85
CA GLY A 30 9.58 2.44 9.17
C GLY A 30 8.10 2.17 9.45
N LEU A 31 7.75 1.89 10.71
CA LEU A 31 6.35 1.67 11.13
C LEU A 31 5.43 2.83 10.76
N ARG A 32 5.93 4.07 10.86
CA ARG A 32 5.19 5.27 10.44
C ARG A 32 4.78 5.18 8.97
N PHE A 33 5.66 4.70 8.10
CA PHE A 33 5.36 4.54 6.68
C PHE A 33 4.20 3.57 6.44
N VAL A 34 4.21 2.40 7.10
CA VAL A 34 3.11 1.43 6.99
C VAL A 34 1.78 2.02 7.46
N ARG A 35 1.78 2.79 8.55
CA ARG A 35 0.56 3.47 9.03
C ARG A 35 0.05 4.49 8.02
N GLU A 36 0.92 5.34 7.50
CA GLU A 36 0.59 6.35 6.49
C GLU A 36 0.07 5.70 5.19
N LEU A 37 0.70 4.61 4.75
CA LEU A 37 0.29 3.82 3.59
C LEU A 37 -1.12 3.23 3.79
N GLU A 38 -1.38 2.55 4.92
CA GLU A 38 -2.69 1.95 5.21
C GLU A 38 -3.79 2.98 5.49
N GLN A 39 -3.44 4.19 5.89
CA GLN A 39 -4.37 5.31 6.06
C GLN A 39 -4.68 6.02 4.73
N GLY A 40 -3.98 5.67 3.65
CA GLY A 40 -4.18 6.28 2.34
C GLY A 40 -3.61 7.70 2.26
N LYS A 41 -2.43 7.94 2.86
CA LYS A 41 -1.72 9.22 2.72
C LYS A 41 -1.59 9.59 1.22
N PRO A 42 -1.90 10.84 0.84
CA PRO A 42 -1.94 11.24 -0.57
C PRO A 42 -0.56 11.17 -1.26
N THR A 43 0.52 11.27 -0.49
CA THR A 43 1.89 11.19 -1.00
C THR A 43 2.70 10.14 -0.24
N LEU A 44 3.38 9.27 -1.00
CA LEU A 44 4.24 8.21 -0.50
C LEU A 44 5.45 8.08 -1.40
N GLN A 45 6.58 7.63 -0.85
CA GLN A 45 7.79 7.38 -1.63
C GLN A 45 7.65 6.05 -2.40
N LEU A 46 7.86 6.10 -3.72
CA LEU A 46 7.61 4.99 -4.64
C LEU A 46 8.44 3.74 -4.30
N ASP A 47 9.71 3.92 -3.96
CA ASP A 47 10.63 2.86 -3.57
C ASP A 47 10.11 2.09 -2.34
N LYS A 48 9.60 2.82 -1.35
CA LYS A 48 9.04 2.24 -0.11
C LYS A 48 7.71 1.54 -0.35
N VAL A 49 6.86 2.06 -1.23
CA VAL A 49 5.64 1.35 -1.61
C VAL A 49 5.99 0.03 -2.30
N ASN A 50 6.93 0.05 -3.24
CA ASN A 50 7.39 -1.16 -3.91
C ASN A 50 8.07 -2.15 -2.95
N ALA A 51 8.81 -1.68 -1.93
CA ALA A 51 9.37 -2.56 -0.89
C ALA A 51 8.28 -3.35 -0.16
N VAL A 52 7.15 -2.70 0.17
CA VAL A 52 6.00 -3.36 0.79
C VAL A 52 5.30 -4.31 -0.18
N LEU A 53 5.04 -3.87 -1.43
CA LEU A 53 4.33 -4.67 -2.43
C LEU A 53 5.08 -5.95 -2.82
N ARG A 54 6.42 -5.92 -2.85
CA ARG A 54 7.25 -7.10 -3.15
C ARG A 54 7.03 -8.24 -2.16
N LEU A 55 6.71 -7.95 -0.90
CA LEU A 55 6.35 -8.99 0.08
C LEU A 55 5.08 -9.76 -0.31
N PHE A 56 4.22 -9.13 -1.10
CA PHE A 56 2.98 -9.73 -1.58
C PHE A 56 3.12 -10.20 -3.03
N GLY A 57 4.32 -10.15 -3.63
CA GLY A 57 4.55 -10.48 -5.03
C GLY A 57 3.94 -9.48 -6.02
N HIS A 58 3.86 -8.20 -5.64
CA HIS A 58 3.31 -7.13 -6.47
C HIS A 58 4.33 -5.99 -6.65
N GLU A 59 4.07 -5.14 -7.63
CA GLU A 59 4.78 -3.87 -7.84
C GLU A 59 3.80 -2.79 -8.32
N LEU A 60 4.17 -1.52 -8.15
CA LEU A 60 3.43 -0.41 -8.73
C LEU A 60 3.66 -0.36 -10.24
N ALA A 61 2.56 -0.29 -10.97
CA ALA A 61 2.54 -0.14 -12.41
C ALA A 61 1.42 0.84 -12.82
N PRO A 62 1.52 1.44 -14.01
CA PRO A 62 0.39 2.14 -14.62
C PRO A 62 -0.81 1.20 -14.75
N ALA A 63 -1.97 1.64 -14.29
CA ALA A 63 -3.23 0.92 -14.44
C ALA A 63 -4.22 1.78 -15.24
N PRO A 64 -5.11 1.15 -16.05
CA PRO A 64 -6.20 1.88 -16.69
C PRO A 64 -7.05 2.59 -15.64
N LEU A 65 -7.43 3.84 -15.93
CA LEU A 65 -8.36 4.61 -15.13
C LEU A 65 -9.69 4.69 -15.87
N ASP A 66 -10.78 4.32 -15.21
CA ASP A 66 -12.11 4.54 -15.76
C ASP A 66 -12.38 6.04 -15.85
N ARG A 67 -12.38 6.56 -17.08
CA ARG A 67 -12.55 7.98 -17.37
C ARG A 67 -13.98 8.45 -17.16
N SER A 68 -14.97 7.56 -17.09
CA SER A 68 -16.34 7.95 -16.77
C SER A 68 -16.45 8.56 -15.37
N LEU A 69 -15.58 8.15 -14.45
CA LEU A 69 -15.48 8.65 -13.08
C LEU A 69 -14.79 10.02 -12.96
N LEU A 70 -14.21 10.55 -14.05
CA LEU A 70 -13.52 11.84 -14.08
C LEU A 70 -14.43 13.01 -14.49
N ILE A 71 -15.64 12.73 -14.98
CA ILE A 71 -16.55 13.74 -15.58
C ILE A 71 -17.65 14.16 -14.58
N ALA A 72 -17.46 13.88 -13.29
CA ALA A 72 -18.36 14.31 -12.21
C ALA A 72 -17.79 15.51 -11.44
#